data_AF-A0A919UVU6-F1
#
_entry.id   AF-A0A919UVU6-F1
#
_cell.length_a   1.000
_cell.length_b   1.000
_cell.length_c   1.000
_cell.angle_alpha   90.00
_cell.angle_beta   90.00
_cell.angle_gamma   90.00
#
_symmetry.space_group_name_H-M   'P 1'
#
loop_
_entity.id
_entity.type
_entity.pdbx_description
1 polymer ?
#
loop_
_entity_poly.entity_id
_entity_poly.type
_entity_poly.pdbx_seq_one_letter_code
_entity_poly.pdbx_strand_id
1 'polypeptide(L)'
;MRISEAARALGLSPRMLRYREALGLLPPTRAGGSHRRFGPEELAAVTQAMELERRFDVSPAELSFALRVLSEPAVAQAVRDLGLRIGRIHAPRRALDFEKEKALRLLRGRPAGVPGRREGAGRPPGTGRA
;
A
#
# COMPACT_ATOMS: atom_id res chain seq x y z
N MET A 1 16.47 20.98 -24.40
CA MET A 1 16.40 22.39 -23.94
C MET A 1 17.30 22.61 -22.74
N ARG A 2 17.88 23.81 -22.62
CA ARG A 2 18.57 24.28 -21.39
C ARG A 2 17.53 24.59 -20.30
N ILE A 3 17.96 24.66 -19.04
CA ILE A 3 17.06 24.93 -17.89
C ILE A 3 16.23 26.20 -18.05
N SER A 4 16.81 27.28 -18.61
CA SER A 4 16.10 28.55 -18.82
C SER A 4 15.02 28.46 -19.89
N GLU A 5 15.24 27.66 -20.94
CA GLU A 5 14.25 27.41 -21.99
C GLU A 5 13.11 26.53 -21.45
N ALA A 6 13.45 25.49 -20.70
CA ALA A 6 12.47 24.63 -20.02
C ALA A 6 11.60 25.41 -19.04
N ALA A 7 12.22 26.26 -18.22
CA ALA A 7 11.48 27.12 -17.30
C ALA A 7 10.51 28.04 -18.04
N ARG A 8 10.94 28.66 -19.15
CA ARG A 8 10.08 29.51 -19.99
C ARG A 8 8.92 28.72 -20.60
N ALA A 9 9.18 27.53 -21.14
CA ALA A 9 8.14 26.67 -21.72
C ALA A 9 7.09 26.23 -20.70
N LEU A 10 7.49 26.07 -19.44
CA LEU A 10 6.61 25.68 -18.33
C LEU A 10 5.95 26.87 -17.62
N GLY A 11 6.26 28.10 -18.00
CA GLY A 11 5.79 29.30 -17.28
C GLY A 11 6.37 29.43 -15.85
N LEU A 12 7.53 28.81 -15.59
CA LEU A 12 8.21 28.82 -14.30
C LEU A 12 9.45 29.71 -14.32
N SER A 13 9.91 30.12 -13.13
CA SER A 13 11.24 30.69 -13.01
C SER A 13 12.32 29.59 -13.06
N PRO A 14 13.53 29.87 -13.60
CA PRO A 14 14.63 28.91 -13.55
C PRO A 14 14.98 28.46 -12.12
N ARG A 15 14.77 29.33 -11.12
CA ARG A 15 14.93 28.99 -9.70
C ARG A 15 13.92 27.95 -9.25
N MET A 16 12.65 28.09 -9.63
CA MET A 16 11.59 27.13 -9.30
C MET A 16 11.84 25.77 -9.95
N LEU A 17 12.33 25.75 -11.20
CA LEU A 17 12.67 24.50 -11.87
C LEU A 17 13.84 23.77 -11.17
N ARG A 18 14.88 24.49 -10.73
CA ARG A 18 15.97 23.92 -9.90
C ARG A 18 15.47 23.41 -8.55
N TYR A 19 14.54 24.13 -7.93
CA TYR A 19 13.96 23.71 -6.65
C TYR A 19 13.23 22.36 -6.79
N ARG A 20 12.39 22.21 -7.82
CA ARG A 20 11.72 20.93 -8.14
C ARG A 20 12.72 19.81 -8.44
N GLU A 21 13.80 20.13 -9.14
CA GLU A 21 14.88 19.19 -9.44
C GLU A 21 15.58 18.71 -8.16
N ALA A 22 15.90 19.63 -7.24
CA ALA A 22 16.48 19.29 -5.94
C ALA A 22 15.55 18.42 -5.08
N LEU A 23 14.23 18.58 -5.25
CA LEU A 23 13.22 17.74 -4.61
C LEU A 23 13.04 16.35 -5.27
N GLY A 24 13.75 16.06 -6.37
CA GLY A 24 13.61 14.80 -7.10
C GLY A 24 12.30 14.68 -7.89
N LEU A 25 11.62 15.80 -8.18
CA LEU A 25 10.38 15.82 -8.99
C LEU A 25 10.65 15.81 -10.50
N LEU A 26 11.93 15.71 -10.90
CA LEU A 26 12.32 15.59 -12.29
C LEU A 26 13.06 14.28 -12.50
N PRO A 27 12.90 13.64 -13.67
CA PRO A 27 13.64 12.43 -14.01
C PRO A 27 15.15 12.69 -13.89
N PRO A 28 15.95 11.71 -13.46
CA PRO A 28 17.40 11.84 -13.50
C PRO A 28 17.82 12.04 -14.96
N THR A 29 18.19 13.27 -15.34
CA THR A 29 18.69 13.56 -16.69
C THR A 29 19.95 12.74 -16.92
N ARG A 30 19.93 11.82 -17.89
CA ARG A 30 21.09 10.98 -18.25
C ARG A 30 22.33 11.87 -18.46
N ALA A 31 23.28 11.79 -17.55
CA ALA A 31 24.51 12.57 -17.57
C ALA A 31 25.48 11.98 -18.62
N GLY A 32 25.35 12.43 -19.86
CA GLY A 32 26.30 12.15 -20.95
C GLY A 32 27.11 13.37 -21.39
N GLY A 33 27.12 14.46 -20.62
CA GLY A 33 27.87 15.67 -20.95
C GLY A 33 27.50 16.85 -20.07
N SER A 34 28.45 17.78 -19.92
CA SER A 34 28.55 18.92 -18.97
C SER A 34 27.31 19.86 -18.82
N HIS A 35 26.22 19.65 -19.57
CA HIS A 35 25.01 20.47 -19.46
C HIS A 35 23.74 19.61 -19.46
N ARG A 36 22.94 19.70 -18.38
CA ARG A 36 21.64 19.03 -18.25
C ARG A 36 20.71 19.47 -19.39
N ARG A 37 20.12 18.50 -20.08
CA ARG A 37 19.15 18.72 -21.17
C ARG A 37 17.78 18.23 -20.71
N PHE A 38 16.80 19.11 -20.78
CA PHE A 38 15.38 18.77 -20.60
C PHE A 38 14.80 18.43 -21.97
N GLY A 39 14.28 17.21 -22.10
CA GLY A 39 13.52 16.75 -23.25
C GLY A 39 12.01 16.83 -23.01
N PRO A 40 11.20 16.37 -23.98
CA PRO A 40 9.75 16.38 -23.88
C PRO A 40 9.20 15.58 -22.69
N GLU A 41 9.82 14.44 -22.36
CA GLU A 41 9.40 13.58 -21.24
C GLU A 41 9.59 14.28 -19.89
N GLU A 42 10.71 14.98 -19.69
CA GLU A 42 10.94 15.75 -18.48
C GLU A 42 9.93 16.89 -18.33
N LEU A 43 9.59 17.58 -19.42
CA LEU A 43 8.58 18.65 -19.40
C LEU A 43 7.18 18.10 -19.09
N ALA A 44 6.83 16.95 -19.66
CA ALA A 44 5.56 16.27 -19.37
C ALA A 44 5.47 15.86 -17.90
N ALA A 45 6.54 15.33 -17.31
CA ALA A 45 6.60 14.97 -15.89
C ALA A 45 6.40 16.21 -14.98
N VAL A 46 7.07 17.33 -15.29
CA VAL A 46 6.89 18.58 -14.51
C VAL A 46 5.46 19.11 -14.65
N THR A 47 4.89 19.05 -15.85
CA THR A 47 3.51 19.48 -16.10
C THR A 47 2.53 18.63 -15.29
N GLN A 48 2.73 17.32 -15.25
CA GLN A 48 1.92 16.41 -14.44
C GLN A 48 2.06 16.69 -12.94
N ALA A 49 3.28 16.94 -12.45
CA ALA A 49 3.51 17.32 -11.06
C ALA A 49 2.77 18.62 -10.69
N MET A 50 2.85 19.65 -11.55
CA MET A 50 2.12 20.91 -11.36
C MET A 50 0.60 20.73 -11.35
N GLU A 51 0.08 19.79 -12.14
CA GLU A 51 -1.35 19.46 -12.14
C GLU A 51 -1.78 18.80 -10.82
N LEU A 52 -0.99 17.86 -10.29
CA LEU A 52 -1.25 17.23 -9.00
C LEU A 52 -1.21 18.25 -7.85
N GLU A 53 -0.21 19.13 -7.86
CA GLU A 53 -0.07 20.21 -6.88
C GLU A 53 -1.31 21.11 -6.84
N ARG A 54 -1.80 21.55 -8.01
CA ARG A 54 -3.03 22.36 -8.08
C ARG A 54 -4.27 21.57 -7.65
N ARG A 55 -4.39 20.32 -8.11
CA ARG A 55 -5.58 19.50 -7.88
C ARG A 55 -5.78 19.13 -6.42
N PHE A 56 -4.69 18.88 -5.71
CA PHE A 56 -4.71 18.46 -4.31
C PHE A 56 -4.34 19.58 -3.32
N ASP A 57 -4.08 20.78 -3.83
CA ASP A 57 -3.64 21.95 -3.06
C ASP A 57 -2.41 21.62 -2.19
N VAL A 58 -1.39 21.04 -2.83
CA VAL A 58 -0.14 20.64 -2.17
C VAL A 58 1.06 21.36 -2.78
N SER A 59 2.05 21.61 -1.94
CA SER A 59 3.34 22.14 -2.34
C SER A 59 4.19 21.10 -3.08
N PRO A 60 5.20 21.53 -3.85
CA PRO A 60 6.17 20.61 -4.46
C PRO A 60 6.88 19.72 -3.43
N ALA A 61 7.16 20.23 -2.23
CA ALA A 61 7.82 19.46 -1.18
C ALA A 61 6.91 18.34 -0.64
N GLU A 62 5.61 18.60 -0.48
CA GLU A 62 4.63 17.59 -0.06
C GLU A 62 4.45 16.51 -1.12
N LEU A 63 4.40 16.90 -2.41
CA LEU A 63 4.36 15.92 -3.50
C LEU A 63 5.62 15.06 -3.54
N SER A 64 6.81 15.65 -3.36
CA SER A 64 8.07 14.92 -3.25
C SER A 64 8.06 13.96 -2.07
N PHE A 65 7.57 14.39 -0.91
CA PHE A 65 7.42 13.52 0.26
C PHE A 65 6.43 12.38 0.01
N ALA A 66 5.31 12.63 -0.69
CA ALA A 66 4.36 11.60 -1.07
C ALA A 66 5.00 10.53 -1.99
N LEU A 67 5.83 10.95 -2.95
CA LEU A 67 6.60 10.01 -3.77
C LEU A 67 7.55 9.18 -2.92
N ARG A 68 8.25 9.79 -1.95
CA ARG A 68 9.10 9.05 -1.01
C ARG A 68 8.31 8.04 -0.16
N VAL A 69 7.11 8.39 0.28
CA VAL A 69 6.21 7.45 0.98
C VAL A 69 5.87 6.24 0.09
N LEU A 70 5.78 6.42 -1.23
CA LEU A 70 5.51 5.33 -2.17
C LEU A 70 6.76 4.50 -2.51
N SER A 71 7.95 5.11 -2.53
CA SER A 71 9.19 4.46 -2.97
C SER A 71 10.09 3.93 -1.85
N GLU A 72 10.03 4.49 -0.64
CA GLU A 72 10.88 4.14 0.50
C GLU A 72 10.07 3.36 1.56
N PRO A 73 10.28 2.04 1.72
CA PRO A 73 9.49 1.22 2.65
C PRO A 73 9.53 1.70 4.10
N ALA A 74 10.68 2.20 4.55
CA ALA A 74 10.85 2.72 5.91
C ALA A 74 10.03 3.99 6.16
N VAL A 75 10.01 4.92 5.21
CA VAL A 75 9.20 6.15 5.29
C VAL A 75 7.71 5.80 5.28
N ALA A 76 7.32 4.87 4.40
CA ALA A 76 5.95 4.39 4.31
C ALA A 76 5.46 3.81 5.65
N GLN A 77 6.31 3.05 6.33
CA GLN A 77 5.97 2.47 7.63
C GLN A 77 5.82 3.54 8.71
N ALA A 78 6.77 4.47 8.80
CA ALA A 78 6.72 5.55 9.79
C ALA A 78 5.46 6.43 9.64
N VAL A 79 5.08 6.77 8.40
CA VAL A 79 3.86 7.55 8.14
C VAL A 79 2.60 6.75 8.47
N ARG A 80 2.58 5.43 8.20
CA ARG A 80 1.48 4.56 8.62
C ARG A 80 1.32 4.49 10.13
N ASP A 81 2.43 4.33 10.86
CA ASP A 81 2.43 4.28 12.33
C ASP A 81 1.89 5.58 12.94
N LEU A 82 2.29 6.73 12.38
CA LEU A 82 1.72 8.02 12.74
C LEU A 82 0.21 8.06 12.45
N GLY A 83 -0.20 7.65 11.24
CA GLY A 83 -1.60 7.64 10.81
C GLY A 83 -2.49 6.79 11.71
N LEU A 84 -1.99 5.64 12.18
CA LEU A 84 -2.67 4.79 13.16
C LEU A 84 -2.77 5.49 14.52
N ARG A 85 -1.67 6.10 15.00
CA ARG A 85 -1.63 6.81 16.29
C ARG A 85 -2.61 7.97 16.37
N ILE A 86 -2.76 8.72 15.27
CA ILE A 86 -3.67 9.88 15.20
C ILE A 86 -5.09 9.49 14.72
N GLY A 87 -5.35 8.20 14.50
CA GLY A 87 -6.66 7.69 14.07
C GLY A 87 -7.06 8.06 12.65
N ARG A 88 -6.14 8.52 11.80
CA ARG A 88 -6.38 8.85 10.38
C ARG A 88 -6.33 7.62 9.48
N ILE A 89 -5.60 6.59 9.90
CA ILE A 89 -5.60 5.27 9.28
C ILE A 89 -6.20 4.32 10.30
N HIS A 90 -7.09 3.44 9.84
CA HIS A 90 -7.62 2.36 10.67
C HIS A 90 -6.90 1.07 10.30
N ALA A 91 -6.42 0.35 11.31
CA ALA A 91 -5.86 -0.97 11.09
C ALA A 91 -6.90 -1.85 10.39
N PRO A 92 -6.53 -2.59 9.33
CA PRO A 92 -7.47 -3.44 8.63
C PRO A 92 -8.03 -4.48 9.61
N ARG A 93 -9.34 -4.42 9.87
CA ARG A 93 -10.06 -5.39 10.73
C ARG A 93 -10.05 -6.82 10.18
N ARG A 94 -9.53 -7.05 8.97
CA ARG A 94 -9.60 -8.32 8.23
C ARG A 94 -9.10 -9.54 9.01
N ALA A 95 -8.05 -9.40 9.83
CA ALA A 95 -7.58 -10.49 10.68
C ALA A 95 -8.62 -10.86 11.76
N LEU A 96 -9.27 -9.86 12.36
CA LEU A 96 -10.35 -10.06 13.33
C LEU A 96 -11.64 -10.57 12.66
N ASP A 97 -11.90 -10.16 11.43
CA ASP A 97 -13.06 -10.62 10.66
C ASP A 97 -12.95 -12.11 10.30
N PHE A 98 -11.74 -12.58 9.95
CA PHE A 98 -11.47 -14.00 9.68
C PHE A 98 -11.65 -14.87 10.94
N GLU A 99 -11.08 -14.44 12.07
CA GLU A 99 -11.24 -15.16 13.35
C GLU A 99 -12.71 -15.16 13.82
N LYS A 100 -13.41 -14.04 13.63
CA LYS A 100 -14.85 -13.95 13.90
C LYS A 100 -15.66 -14.90 13.02
N GLU A 101 -15.36 -14.97 11.71
CA GLU A 101 -16.07 -15.86 10.80
C GLU A 101 -15.83 -17.34 11.15
N LYS A 102 -14.60 -17.70 11.49
CA LYS A 102 -14.25 -19.03 12.00
C LYS A 102 -15.01 -19.37 13.29
N ALA A 103 -15.04 -18.46 14.26
CA ALA A 103 -15.78 -18.64 15.51
C ALA A 103 -17.29 -18.81 15.27
N LEU A 104 -17.87 -18.02 14.37
CA LEU A 104 -19.28 -18.15 13.98
C LEU A 104 -19.57 -19.49 13.29
N ARG A 105 -18.66 -20.02 12.47
CA ARG A 105 -18.80 -21.36 11.89
C ARG A 105 -18.79 -22.45 12.95
N LEU A 106 -17.93 -22.34 13.96
CA LEU A 106 -17.87 -23.28 15.09
C LEU A 106 -19.12 -23.23 15.98
N LEU A 107 -19.70 -22.03 16.18
CA LEU A 107 -20.95 -21.88 16.94
C LEU A 107 -22.18 -22.38 16.15
N ARG A 108 -22.18 -22.23 14.82
CA ARG A 108 -23.23 -22.76 13.93
C ARG A 108 -23.11 -24.27 13.72
N GLY A 109 -21.89 -24.82 13.79
CA GLY A 109 -21.62 -26.25 13.69
C GLY A 109 -21.56 -26.91 15.06
N ARG A 110 -22.70 -27.37 15.58
CA ARG A 110 -22.74 -28.38 16.65
C ARG A 110 -21.91 -29.60 16.21
N PRO A 111 -20.95 -30.13 17.00
CA PRO A 111 -20.15 -31.27 16.56
C PRO A 111 -21.08 -32.47 16.33
N ALA A 112 -21.07 -33.01 15.11
CA ALA A 112 -21.65 -34.29 14.80
C ALA A 112 -21.03 -35.33 15.76
N GLY A 113 -21.88 -36.04 16.48
CA GLY A 113 -21.50 -36.91 17.58
C GLY A 113 -20.41 -37.89 17.20
N VAL A 114 -19.45 -38.05 18.11
CA VAL A 114 -18.55 -39.20 18.14
C VAL A 114 -19.42 -40.46 18.22
N PRO A 115 -19.36 -41.41 17.26
CA PRO A 115 -20.07 -42.66 17.42
C PRO A 115 -19.40 -43.42 18.56
N GLY A 116 -20.15 -43.58 19.65
CA GLY A 116 -19.75 -44.36 20.81
C GLY A 116 -19.37 -45.77 20.40
N ARG A 117 -18.17 -46.17 20.83
CA ARG A 117 -17.70 -47.55 20.86
C ARG A 117 -18.73 -48.36 21.66
N ARG A 118 -19.57 -49.16 20.98
CA ARG A 118 -20.51 -50.06 21.65
C ARG A 118 -19.75 -51.31 22.11
N GLU A 119 -19.32 -51.28 23.35
CA GLU A 119 -19.09 -52.51 24.14
C GLU A 119 -20.43 -53.11 24.56
N GLY A 120 -20.58 -54.42 24.33
CA GLY A 120 -21.26 -55.36 25.21
C GLY A 120 -22.77 -55.28 25.40
N ALA A 121 -23.51 -56.19 24.75
CA ALA A 121 -24.69 -56.82 25.38
C ALA A 121 -24.87 -58.23 24.82
N GLY A 122 -24.64 -59.24 25.66
CA GLY A 122 -24.66 -60.65 25.33
C GLY A 122 -26.06 -61.26 25.18
N ARG A 123 -26.06 -62.54 24.76
CA ARG A 123 -27.20 -63.46 24.90
C ARG A 123 -26.71 -64.92 24.99
N PRO A 124 -26.94 -65.62 26.12
CA PRO A 124 -26.96 -67.09 26.18
C PRO A 124 -28.43 -67.60 26.20
N PRO A 125 -28.72 -68.89 26.39
CA PRO A 125 -27.98 -70.11 26.06
C PRO A 125 -28.73 -71.01 25.04
N GLY A 126 -28.01 -71.90 24.35
CA GLY A 126 -28.59 -72.96 23.53
C GLY A 126 -28.84 -74.22 24.36
N THR A 127 -30.08 -74.69 24.40
CA THR A 127 -30.51 -75.95 25.00
C THR A 127 -30.39 -77.12 24.00
N GLY A 128 -29.61 -78.14 24.36
CA GLY A 128 -29.96 -79.57 24.31
C GLY A 128 -30.19 -80.31 22.98
N ARG A 129 -29.26 -81.22 22.66
CA ARG A 129 -29.39 -82.63 22.17
C ARG A 129 -28.03 -83.01 21.52
N ALA A 130 -27.40 -84.16 21.75
CA ALA A 130 -27.78 -85.46 22.30
C ALA A 130 -26.58 -86.09 23.03
#